data_AF-A0A7C2D2N8-F1
#
_entry.id   AF-A0A7C2D2N8-F1
#
_cell.length_a   1.000
_cell.length_b   1.000
_cell.length_c   1.000
_cell.angle_alpha   90.00
_cell.angle_beta   90.00
_cell.angle_gamma   90.00
#
_symmetry.space_group_name_H-M   'P 1'
#
loop_
_entity.id
_entity.type
_entity.pdbx_description
1 polymer ?
#
loop_
_entity_poly.entity_id
_entity_poly.type
_entity_poly.pdbx_seq_one_letter_code
_entity_poly.pdbx_strand_id
1 'polypeptide(L)'
;MLLAGPEAFGHPTPLWTCPHVAEVIEARFGLRYHPGHVWKLLRAMGFSCQRPVGRAVERDEKAVEPWKRKRWPAIQKMPAGRDGRSSS
;
A
#
# COMPACT_ATOMS: atom_id res chain seq x y z
N MET A 1 6.34 14.94 -10.72
CA MET A 1 7.64 14.41 -10.26
C MET A 1 7.45 13.16 -9.41
N LEU A 2 6.85 13.23 -8.21
CA LEU A 2 6.58 12.03 -7.38
C LEU A 2 5.44 11.13 -7.92
N LEU A 3 4.55 11.66 -8.76
CA LEU A 3 3.45 10.91 -9.37
C LEU A 3 3.89 9.90 -10.44
N ALA A 4 5.11 10.00 -10.95
CA ALA A 4 5.65 9.04 -11.92
C ALA A 4 6.04 7.69 -11.28
N GLY A 5 6.01 7.63 -9.94
CA GLY A 5 6.39 6.44 -9.18
C GLY A 5 7.90 6.36 -8.91
N PRO A 6 8.33 5.59 -7.90
CA PRO A 6 9.75 5.46 -7.54
C PRO A 6 10.56 4.69 -8.59
N GLU A 7 9.90 3.85 -9.39
CA GLU A 7 10.51 3.07 -10.47
C GLU A 7 11.11 3.98 -11.55
N ALA A 8 10.48 5.13 -11.83
CA ALA A 8 11.01 6.14 -12.75
C ALA A 8 12.31 6.79 -12.25
N PHE A 9 12.62 6.61 -10.96
CA PHE A 9 13.85 7.09 -10.32
C PHE A 9 14.82 5.93 -10.00
N GLY A 10 14.57 4.73 -10.53
CA GLY A 10 15.45 3.57 -10.40
C GLY A 10 15.29 2.78 -9.09
N HIS A 11 14.27 3.08 -8.29
CA HIS A 11 14.02 2.32 -7.06
C HIS A 11 13.31 0.99 -7.37
N PRO A 12 13.69 -0.10 -6.68
CA PRO A 12 13.15 -1.44 -6.96
C PRO A 12 11.72 -1.66 -6.44
N THR A 13 11.18 -0.71 -5.67
CA THR A 13 9.85 -0.82 -5.08
C THR A 13 8.92 0.26 -5.65
N PRO A 14 7.62 -0.04 -5.83
CA PRO A 14 6.64 0.94 -6.30
C PRO A 14 6.23 1.93 -5.20
N LEU A 15 6.85 1.88 -4.01
CA LEU A 15 6.52 2.69 -2.85
C LEU A 15 7.56 3.77 -2.59
N TRP A 16 7.09 5.01 -2.45
CA TRP A 16 7.92 6.11 -1.97
C TRP A 16 8.22 5.93 -0.48
N THR A 17 9.49 5.74 -0.16
CA THR A 17 9.98 5.81 1.22
C THR A 17 10.52 7.21 1.49
N CYS A 18 10.56 7.63 2.75
CA CYS A 18 11.10 8.94 3.11
C CYS A 18 12.59 9.12 2.68
N PRO A 19 13.47 8.09 2.75
CA PRO A 19 14.82 8.18 2.20
C PRO A 19 14.85 8.42 0.68
N HIS A 20 14.07 7.66 -0.09
CA HIS A 20 14.02 7.84 -1.56
C HIS A 20 13.56 9.26 -1.93
N VAL A 21 12.57 9.79 -1.22
CA VAL A 21 12.12 11.17 -1.46
C VAL A 21 13.19 12.18 -1.06
N ALA A 22 13.97 11.93 0.00
CA ALA A 22 15.09 12.79 0.38
C ALA A 22 16.16 12.86 -0.72
N GLU A 23 16.54 11.71 -1.29
CA GLU A 23 17.49 11.61 -2.40
C GLU A 23 17.01 12.36 -3.63
N VAL A 24 15.73 12.23 -3.98
CA VAL A 24 15.11 12.95 -5.10
C VAL A 24 15.11 14.47 -4.86
N ILE A 25 14.89 14.92 -3.63
CA ILE A 25 14.96 16.35 -3.28
C ILE A 25 16.40 16.85 -3.40
N GLU A 26 17.38 16.10 -2.91
CA GLU A 26 18.80 16.45 -2.99
C GLU A 26 19.27 16.51 -4.46
N ALA A 27 18.93 15.51 -5.26
CA ALA A 27 19.30 15.45 -6.68
C ALA A 27 18.68 16.58 -7.52
N ARG A 28 17.45 17.02 -7.17
CA ARG A 28 16.72 18.02 -7.97
C ARG A 28 16.92 19.46 -7.51
N PHE A 29 17.05 19.67 -6.21
CA PHE A 29 17.09 21.00 -5.60
C PHE A 29 18.42 21.30 -4.89
N GLY A 30 19.32 20.32 -4.77
CA GLY A 30 20.58 20.47 -4.02
C GLY A 30 20.40 20.60 -2.52
N LEU A 31 19.19 20.37 -2.01
CA LEU A 31 18.84 20.54 -0.60
C LEU A 31 18.82 19.18 0.10
N ARG A 32 19.70 19.01 1.09
CA ARG A 32 19.77 17.78 1.87
C ARG A 32 18.75 17.82 3.01
N TYR A 33 17.76 16.95 2.95
CA TYR A 33 16.79 16.76 4.03
C TYR A 33 17.09 15.48 4.80
N HIS A 34 16.93 15.56 6.12
CA HIS A 34 16.92 14.34 6.94
C HIS A 34 15.64 13.52 6.62
N PRO A 35 15.73 12.20 6.34
CA PRO A 35 14.57 11.38 5.98
C PRO A 35 13.40 11.48 6.99
N GLY A 36 13.71 11.59 8.29
CA GLY A 36 12.71 11.78 9.35
C GLY A 36 11.96 13.12 9.31
N HIS A 37 12.37 14.09 8.49
CA HIS A 37 11.65 15.35 8.26
C HIS A 37 10.86 15.37 6.95
N VAL A 38 11.20 14.50 6.01
CA VAL A 38 10.58 14.45 4.69
C VAL A 38 9.07 14.17 4.77
N TRP A 39 8.63 13.34 5.71
CA TRP A 39 7.19 13.09 5.90
C TRP A 39 6.39 14.35 6.25
N LYS A 40 6.99 15.31 6.97
CA LYS A 40 6.33 16.59 7.30
C LYS A 40 6.13 17.43 6.05
N LEU A 41 7.15 17.48 5.19
CA LEU A 41 7.10 18.17 3.90
C LEU A 41 6.04 17.52 2.99
N LEU A 42 6.06 16.19 2.88
CA LEU A 42 5.06 15.43 2.13
C LEU A 42 3.64 15.73 2.61
N ARG A 43 3.42 15.75 3.93
CA ARG A 43 2.10 16.04 4.50
C ARG A 43 1.65 17.48 4.26
N ALA A 44 2.56 18.46 4.33
CA ALA A 44 2.28 19.84 3.98
C ALA A 44 1.89 20.01 2.50
N MET A 45 2.43 19.18 1.61
CA MET A 45 2.07 19.11 0.19
C MET A 45 0.83 18.25 -0.09
N GLY A 46 0.12 17.76 0.93
CA GLY A 46 -1.10 16.97 0.80
C GLY A 46 -0.88 15.49 0.49
N PHE A 47 0.36 14.99 0.52
CA PHE A 47 0.63 13.56 0.38
C PHE A 47 0.27 12.84 1.69
N SER A 48 -0.47 11.74 1.57
CA SER A 48 -0.74 10.80 2.66
C SER A 48 0.05 9.51 2.45
N CYS A 49 0.41 8.83 3.55
CA CYS A 49 1.01 7.50 3.47
C CYS A 49 0.04 6.56 2.74
N GLN A 50 0.43 6.13 1.54
CA GLN A 50 -0.33 5.16 0.77
C GLN A 50 -0.12 3.78 1.38
N ARG A 51 -1.21 3.11 1.75
CA ARG A 51 -1.16 1.69 2.09
C ARG A 51 -1.05 0.93 0.77
N PRO A 52 0.00 0.13 0.54
CA PRO A 52 0.03 -0.73 -0.63
C PRO A 52 -1.21 -1.63 -0.57
N VAL A 53 -2.03 -1.56 -1.62
CA VAL A 53 -3.05 -2.58 -1.86
C VAL A 53 -2.27 -3.83 -2.26
N GLY A 54 -1.91 -4.65 -1.26
CA GLY A 54 -1.12 -5.86 -1.48
C GLY A 54 -1.81 -6.76 -2.50
N ARG A 55 -1.28 -6.81 -3.72
CA ARG A 55 -1.70 -7.77 -4.74
C ARG A 55 -0.82 -9.00 -4.54
N ALA A 56 -1.42 -10.10 -4.09
CA ALA A 56 -0.71 -11.37 -4.01
C ALA A 56 -0.19 -11.75 -5.40
N VAL A 57 1.08 -12.15 -5.49
CA VAL A 57 1.76 -12.51 -6.75
C VAL A 57 1.08 -13.71 -7.43
N GLU A 58 0.46 -14.60 -6.65
CA GLU A 58 -0.26 -15.81 -7.11
C GLU A 58 -1.71 -15.56 -7.56
N ARG A 59 -2.16 -14.31 -7.70
CA ARG A 59 -3.57 -14.01 -7.97
C ARG A 59 -3.97 -14.39 -9.39
N ASP A 60 -4.65 -15.53 -9.54
CA ASP A 60 -5.35 -15.89 -10.76
C ASP A 60 -6.62 -15.02 -10.94
N GLU A 61 -6.53 -14.01 -11.80
CA GLU A 61 -7.65 -13.08 -12.05
C GLU A 61 -8.89 -13.79 -12.62
N LYS A 62 -8.71 -14.92 -13.32
CA LYS A 62 -9.82 -15.71 -13.86
C LYS A 62 -10.56 -16.49 -12.76
N ALA A 63 -9.90 -16.79 -11.65
CA ALA A 63 -10.52 -17.44 -10.49
C ALA A 63 -11.20 -16.45 -9.52
N VAL A 64 -10.77 -15.18 -9.50
CA VAL A 64 -11.26 -14.17 -8.54
C VAL A 64 -12.69 -13.71 -8.85
N GLU A 65 -13.00 -13.44 -10.11
CA GLU A 65 -14.33 -12.98 -10.53
C GLU A 65 -15.45 -14.01 -10.24
N PRO A 66 -15.30 -15.30 -10.60
CA PRO A 66 -16.31 -16.30 -10.25
C PRO A 66 -16.39 -16.55 -8.73
N TRP A 67 -15.27 -16.46 -7.99
CA TRP A 67 -15.28 -16.61 -6.54
C TRP A 67 -16.02 -15.48 -5.84
N LYS A 68 -15.78 -14.22 -6.24
CA LYS A 68 -16.51 -13.05 -5.72
C LYS A 68 -18.01 -13.15 -6.00
N ARG A 69 -18.41 -13.63 -7.18
CA ARG A 69 -19.84 -13.71 -7.52
C ARG A 69 -20.57 -14.83 -6.79
N LYS A 70 -19.90 -15.96 -6.53
CA LYS A 70 -20.55 -17.18 -6.00
C LYS A 70 -20.30 -17.43 -4.52
N ARG A 71 -19.06 -17.29 -4.04
CA ARG A 71 -18.66 -17.65 -2.67
C ARG A 71 -18.76 -16.47 -1.69
N TRP A 72 -18.44 -15.27 -2.13
CA TRP A 72 -18.48 -14.09 -1.25
C TRP A 72 -19.88 -13.82 -0.65
N PRO A 73 -21.00 -13.88 -1.40
CA PRO A 73 -22.32 -13.66 -0.83
C PRO A 73 -22.76 -14.78 0.13
N ALA A 74 -22.26 -16.00 -0.07
CA ALA A 74 -22.54 -17.13 0.81
C ALA A 74 -21.80 -17.03 2.16
N ILE A 75 -20.55 -16.55 2.13
CA ILE A 75 -19.75 -16.29 3.34
C ILE A 75 -20.37 -15.16 4.17
N GLN A 76 -20.87 -14.10 3.52
CA GLN A 76 -21.54 -12.99 4.23
C GLN A 76 -22.93 -13.36 4.78
N LYS A 77 -23.60 -14.37 4.21
CA LYS A 77 -24.90 -14.88 4.70
C LYS A 77 -24.77 -15.84 5.87
N MET A 78 -23.59 -16.37 6.18
CA MET A 78 -23.38 -17.15 7.39
C MET A 78 -23.41 -16.18 8.58
N PRO A 79 -24.34 -16.33 9.54
CA PRO A 79 -24.25 -15.56 10.77
C PRO A 79 -22.94 -15.92 11.47
N ALA A 80 -22.15 -14.91 11.84
CA ALA A 80 -21.01 -15.05 12.73
C ALA A 80 -21.55 -15.55 14.09
N GLY A 81 -21.67 -16.87 14.24
CA GLY A 81 -22.45 -17.44 15.34
C GLY A 81 -22.33 -18.95 15.44
N ARG A 82 -21.14 -19.43 15.81
CA ARG A 82 -20.92 -20.59 16.68
C ARG A 82 -19.43 -20.68 17.02
N ASP A 83 -18.92 -19.67 17.73
CA ASP A 83 -17.85 -19.94 18.68
C ASP A 83 -18.57 -20.55 19.90
N GLY A 84 -18.61 -21.88 19.89
CA GLY A 84 -19.19 -22.65 20.96
C GLY A 84 -18.35 -22.42 22.21
N ARG A 85 -18.96 -21.75 23.19
CA ARG A 85 -18.69 -22.02 24.59
C ARG A 85 -18.66 -23.54 24.80
N SER A 86 -17.54 -24.07 25.26
CA SER A 86 -17.50 -25.03 26.37
C SER A 86 -16.10 -25.09 26.98
N SER A 87 -16.07 -24.66 28.23
CA SER A 87 -15.16 -25.01 29.31
C SER A 87 -14.82 -26.50 29.39
N SER A 88 -13.57 -26.83 29.72
CA SER A 88 -13.18 -27.43 31.01
C SER A 88 -11.66 -27.58 31.09
#